data_AF-A0A0U9HBU2-F1
#
_entry.id   AF-A0A0U9HBU2-F1
#
_cell.length_a   1.000
_cell.length_b   1.000
_cell.length_c   1.000
_cell.angle_alpha   90.00
_cell.angle_beta   90.00
_cell.angle_gamma   90.00
#
_symmetry.space_group_name_H-M   'P 1'
#
loop_
_entity.id
_entity.type
_entity.pdbx_description
1 polymer ?
#
loop_
_entity_poly.entity_id
_entity_poly.type
_entity_poly.pdbx_seq_one_letter_code
_entity_poly.pdbx_strand_id
1 'polypeptide(L)'
;MTKHYDRYKLRPQEELIVALDDLDFSWFPVEVNKVKKLWSFGWHIADIAKHMKRDPDEVAVLIMHLARQGRIRRRRMGVLGN
;
A
#
# COMPACT_ATOMS: atom_id res chain seq x y z
N MET A 1 -15.26 33.33 6.92
CA MET A 1 -13.85 32.88 6.76
C MET A 1 -13.84 31.76 5.75
N THR A 2 -13.27 31.95 4.55
CA THR A 2 -13.20 30.86 3.56
C THR A 2 -11.96 31.01 2.70
N LYS A 3 -10.88 30.30 3.05
CA LYS A 3 -9.75 30.01 2.15
C LYS A 3 -9.07 28.69 2.54
N HIS A 4 -9.62 27.54 2.15
CA HIS A 4 -8.83 26.31 2.08
C HIS A 4 -8.07 26.28 0.77
N TYR A 5 -6.78 26.60 0.82
CA TYR A 5 -5.90 26.28 -0.29
C TYR A 5 -4.90 25.25 0.16
N ASP A 6 -5.12 24.02 -0.31
CA ASP A 6 -3.99 23.19 -0.61
C ASP A 6 -4.19 22.27 -1.80
N ARG A 7 -3.22 22.29 -2.71
CA ARG A 7 -3.27 21.52 -3.96
C ARG A 7 -2.81 20.08 -3.79
N TYR A 8 -2.00 19.76 -2.76
CA TYR A 8 -1.68 18.42 -2.19
C TYR A 8 -0.81 18.50 -0.89
N LYS A 9 -0.78 19.65 -0.21
CA LYS A 9 -0.47 19.84 1.22
C LYS A 9 0.93 20.37 1.64
N LEU A 10 1.29 21.59 1.19
CA LEU A 10 2.57 22.27 1.48
C LEU A 10 2.55 23.29 2.66
N ARG A 11 1.39 23.79 3.10
CA ARG A 11 1.24 24.61 4.33
C ARG A 11 -0.19 24.46 4.87
N PRO A 12 -0.48 23.41 5.65
CA PRO A 12 -1.83 23.18 6.09
C PRO A 12 -2.24 24.22 7.13
N GLN A 13 -3.45 24.76 6.98
CA GLN A 13 -4.04 25.72 7.92
C GLN A 13 -4.65 25.05 9.15
N GLU A 14 -4.79 23.72 9.10
CA GLU A 14 -5.40 22.85 10.09
C GLU A 14 -4.54 21.58 10.21
N GLU A 15 -4.65 20.87 11.33
CA GLU A 15 -3.97 19.59 11.52
C GLU A 15 -4.37 18.58 10.43
N LEU A 16 -3.39 17.86 9.88
CA LEU A 16 -3.63 16.86 8.85
C LEU A 16 -3.70 15.48 9.47
N ILE A 17 -4.72 14.74 9.09
CA ILE A 17 -4.76 13.29 9.29
C ILE A 17 -4.08 12.67 8.07
N VAL A 18 -2.90 12.10 8.29
CA VAL A 18 -2.21 11.29 7.29
C VAL A 18 -2.65 9.85 7.52
N ALA A 19 -3.31 9.25 6.52
CA ALA A 19 -3.78 7.88 6.66
C ALA A 19 -2.60 6.91 6.82
N LEU A 20 -2.70 6.04 7.84
CA LEU A 20 -1.71 5.00 8.14
C LEU A 20 -0.32 5.57 8.44
N ASP A 21 -0.26 6.71 9.13
CA ASP A 21 1.00 7.36 9.51
C ASP A 21 1.78 6.59 10.58
N ASP A 22 1.15 5.60 11.20
CA ASP A 22 1.73 4.66 12.15
C ASP A 22 2.46 3.47 11.48
N LEU A 23 2.29 3.27 10.16
CA LEU A 23 2.86 2.14 9.42
C LEU A 23 4.17 2.49 8.69
N ASP A 24 5.01 1.46 8.45
CA ASP A 24 6.26 1.60 7.71
C ASP A 24 6.12 1.12 6.25
N PHE A 25 5.99 2.08 5.33
CA PHE A 25 5.91 1.81 3.90
C PHE A 25 7.28 1.68 3.20
N SER A 26 8.36 1.54 3.97
CA SER A 26 9.71 1.31 3.45
C SER A 26 9.89 -0.17 3.10
N TRP A 27 10.30 -0.46 1.87
CA TRP A 27 10.52 -1.82 1.39
C TRP A 27 11.87 -1.97 0.68
N PHE A 28 12.64 -2.97 1.06
CA PHE A 28 13.82 -3.36 0.30
C PHE A 28 13.40 -4.03 -1.02
N PRO A 29 14.19 -3.88 -2.11
CA PRO A 29 13.88 -4.53 -3.39
C PRO A 29 13.69 -6.05 -3.29
N VAL A 30 14.43 -6.70 -2.38
CA VAL A 30 14.30 -8.14 -2.11
C VAL A 30 12.95 -8.51 -1.48
N GLU A 31 12.43 -7.67 -0.57
CA GLU A 31 11.12 -7.85 0.04
C GLU A 31 10.01 -7.64 -0.98
N VAL A 32 10.12 -6.59 -1.79
CA VAL A 32 9.19 -6.33 -2.91
C VAL A 32 9.11 -7.54 -3.84
N ASN A 33 10.25 -8.11 -4.23
CA ASN A 33 10.27 -9.29 -5.08
C ASN A 33 9.65 -10.52 -4.42
N LYS A 34 9.82 -10.68 -3.09
CA LYS A 34 9.20 -11.76 -2.32
C LYS A 34 7.68 -11.62 -2.27
N VAL A 35 7.17 -10.42 -1.95
CA VAL A 35 5.72 -10.12 -1.96
C VAL A 35 5.12 -10.36 -3.35
N LYS A 36 5.79 -9.91 -4.42
CA LYS A 36 5.34 -10.17 -5.80
C LYS A 36 5.18 -11.67 -6.10
N LYS A 37 6.16 -12.49 -5.69
CA LYS A 37 6.12 -13.95 -5.88
C LYS A 37 4.94 -14.56 -5.13
N LEU A 38 4.80 -14.26 -3.83
CA LEU A 38 3.71 -14.80 -3.01
C LEU A 38 2.33 -14.36 -3.54
N TRP A 39 2.19 -13.09 -3.95
CA TRP A 39 0.99 -12.58 -4.58
C TRP A 39 0.65 -13.34 -5.88
N SER A 40 1.66 -13.61 -6.72
CA SER A 40 1.49 -14.36 -7.98
C SER A 40 1.06 -15.82 -7.75
N PHE A 41 1.41 -16.39 -6.59
CA PHE A 41 0.93 -17.70 -6.17
C PHE A 41 -0.50 -17.68 -5.60
N GLY A 42 -1.16 -16.53 -5.58
CA GLY A 42 -2.55 -16.42 -5.12
C GLY A 42 -2.70 -16.31 -3.60
N TRP A 43 -1.61 -16.08 -2.85
CA TRP A 43 -1.66 -15.98 -1.39
C TRP A 43 -2.55 -14.82 -0.93
N HIS A 44 -3.26 -14.99 0.19
CA HIS A 44 -4.02 -13.91 0.79
C HIS A 44 -3.07 -12.89 1.44
N ILE A 45 -3.48 -11.61 1.52
CA ILE A 45 -2.63 -10.53 2.06
C ILE A 45 -2.22 -10.84 3.50
N ALA A 46 -3.16 -11.32 4.32
CA ALA A 46 -2.88 -11.72 5.69
C ALA A 46 -1.80 -12.82 5.79
N ASP A 47 -1.78 -13.77 4.86
CA ASP A 47 -0.76 -14.84 4.83
C ASP A 47 0.60 -14.29 4.42
N ILE A 48 0.63 -13.38 3.44
CA ILE A 48 1.85 -12.69 3.02
C ILE A 48 2.40 -11.86 4.19
N ALA A 49 1.54 -11.08 4.86
CA ALA A 49 1.89 -10.25 6.00
C ALA A 49 2.49 -11.09 7.14
N LYS A 50 1.82 -12.19 7.51
CA LYS A 50 2.33 -13.15 8.49
C LYS A 50 3.70 -13.71 8.09
N HIS A 51 3.89 -14.05 6.81
CA HIS A 51 5.16 -14.57 6.31
C HIS A 51 6.28 -13.51 6.27
N MET A 52 5.92 -12.25 6.00
CA MET A 52 6.83 -11.11 5.99
C MET A 52 7.07 -10.52 7.39
N LYS A 53 6.30 -10.95 8.40
CA LYS A 53 6.28 -10.40 9.76
C LYS A 53 6.01 -8.90 9.76
N ARG A 54 5.05 -8.46 8.94
CA ARG A 54 4.64 -7.07 8.75
C ARG A 54 3.14 -6.92 8.89
N ASP A 55 2.68 -5.67 8.97
CA ASP A 55 1.27 -5.38 9.04
C ASP A 55 0.56 -5.73 7.71
N PRO A 56 -0.66 -6.31 7.73
CA PRO A 56 -1.45 -6.56 6.53
C PRO A 56 -1.69 -5.32 5.65
N ASP A 57 -1.85 -4.15 6.25
CA ASP A 57 -2.15 -2.91 5.55
C ASP A 57 -0.92 -2.39 4.81
N GLU A 58 0.29 -2.55 5.38
CA GLU A 58 1.55 -2.28 4.66
C GLU A 58 1.65 -3.12 3.37
N VAL A 59 1.33 -4.41 3.47
CA VAL A 59 1.34 -5.32 2.32
C VAL A 59 0.27 -4.93 1.30
N ALA A 60 -0.93 -4.56 1.76
CA ALA A 60 -2.01 -4.10 0.89
C ALA A 60 -1.63 -2.83 0.11
N VAL A 61 -1.01 -1.85 0.79
CA VAL A 61 -0.52 -0.61 0.18
C VAL A 61 0.58 -0.90 -0.84
N LEU A 62 1.52 -1.81 -0.55
CA LEU A 62 2.55 -2.22 -1.51
C LEU A 62 1.93 -2.88 -2.75
N ILE A 63 0.95 -3.78 -2.58
CA ILE A 63 0.24 -4.43 -3.70
C ILE A 63 -0.46 -3.38 -4.56
N MET A 64 -1.17 -2.42 -3.93
CA MET A 64 -1.78 -1.31 -4.64
C MET A 64 -0.74 -0.51 -5.44
N HIS A 65 0.38 -0.14 -4.83
CA HIS A 65 1.46 0.59 -5.49
C HIS A 65 2.00 -0.16 -6.73
N LEU A 66 2.34 -1.44 -6.57
CA LEU A 66 2.87 -2.26 -7.65
C LEU A 66 1.86 -2.47 -8.79
N ALA A 67 0.58 -2.60 -8.46
CA ALA A 67 -0.48 -2.75 -9.45
C ALA A 67 -0.71 -1.45 -10.24
N ARG A 68 -0.63 -0.28 -9.60
CA ARG A 68 -0.67 1.03 -10.29
C ARG A 68 0.48 1.22 -11.26
N GLN A 69 1.64 0.62 -10.96
CA GLN A 69 2.81 0.60 -11.84
C GLN A 69 2.76 -0.50 -12.94
N GLY A 70 1.70 -1.33 -12.99
CA GLY A 70 1.62 -2.46 -13.91
C GLY A 70 2.63 -3.59 -13.65
N ARG A 71 3.27 -3.60 -12.46
CA ARG A 71 4.32 -4.58 -12.11
C ARG A 71 3.76 -5.90 -11.60
N ILE A 72 2.47 -5.94 -11.28
CA ILE A 72 1.71 -7.15 -10.91
C ILE A 72 0.34 -7.11 -11.60
N ARG A 73 -0.20 -8.29 -11.92
CA ARG A 73 -1.55 -8.41 -12.47
C ARG A 73 -2.59 -8.27 -11.36
N ARG A 74 -3.70 -7.60 -11.67
CA ARG A 74 -4.90 -7.62 -10.84
C ARG A 74 -5.48 -9.03 -10.83
N ARG A 75 -6.07 -9.43 -9.71
CA ARG A 75 -6.72 -10.74 -9.56
C ARG A 75 -8.16 -10.57 -9.14
N ARG A 76 -9.01 -11.52 -9.54
CA ARG A 76 -10.39 -11.63 -9.07
C ARG A 76 -10.39 -11.73 -7.54
N MET A 77 -11.17 -10.89 -6.87
CA MET A 77 -11.21 -10.73 -5.40
C MET A 77 -9.90 -10.21 -4.76
N GLY A 78 -9.04 -9.50 -5.51
CA GLY A 78 -7.90 -8.77 -4.94
C GLY A 78 -8.29 -7.38 -4.39
N VAL A 79 -7.33 -6.69 -3.77
CA VAL A 79 -7.49 -5.33 -3.19
C VAL A 79 -8.15 -4.32 -4.15
N LEU A 80 -7.97 -4.52 -5.46
CA LEU A 80 -8.41 -3.57 -6.48
C LEU A 80 -9.77 -3.91 -7.11
N GLY A 81 -10.47 -4.95 -6.62
CA GLY A 81 -11.70 -5.44 -7.26
C GLY A 81 -11.46 -5.94 -8.69
N ASN A 82 -12.47 -6.58 -9.28
CA ASN A 82 -12.46 -6.97 -10.69
C ASN A 82 -13.11 -5.88 -11.53
#